data_AF-A0A2V7TC92-F1
#
_entry.id   AF-A0A2V7TC92-F1
#
_cell.length_a   1.000
_cell.length_b   1.000
_cell.length_c   1.000
_cell.angle_alpha   90.00
_cell.angle_beta   90.00
_cell.angle_gamma   90.00
#
_symmetry.space_group_name_H-M   'P 1'
#
loop_
_entity.id
_entity.type
_entity.pdbx_description
1 polymer ?
#
loop_
_entity_poly.entity_id
_entity_poly.type
_entity_poly.pdbx_seq_one_letter_code
_entity_poly.pdbx_strand_id
1 'polypeptide(L)'
;MRAIGLCAILVVACTPTTTRPSFAPVPEALHAVINARPADVTQAARELLQADTIRVHFVTLRDAFLETAEFAGTHRVRLWADPDVPGKSRVTIEAVYRPVEDPSRTRRDLERASPPGSPGQLRAAQLLAALKTKLGATTY
;
A
#
# COMPACT_ATOMS: atom_id res chain seq x y z
N MET A 1 -53.96 8.35 25.03
CA MET A 1 -53.38 7.28 24.20
C MET A 1 -51.97 7.71 23.81
N ARG A 2 -50.95 7.00 24.31
CA ARG A 2 -49.52 7.38 24.21
C ARG A 2 -48.92 6.71 22.98
N ALA A 3 -48.50 7.48 21.98
CA ALA A 3 -47.66 6.99 20.90
C ALA A 3 -46.20 7.27 21.28
N ILE A 4 -45.53 6.28 21.86
CA ILE A 4 -44.08 6.31 22.10
C ILE A 4 -43.44 5.87 20.79
N GLY A 5 -42.99 6.84 20.00
CA GLY A 5 -42.19 6.59 18.80
C GLY A 5 -40.81 6.09 19.19
N LEU A 6 -40.56 4.80 18.95
CA LEU A 6 -39.26 4.18 19.13
C LEU A 6 -38.32 4.65 17.99
N CYS A 7 -37.56 5.71 18.24
CA CYS A 7 -36.54 6.20 17.33
C CYS A 7 -35.32 5.27 17.43
N ALA A 8 -35.23 4.27 16.55
CA ALA A 8 -34.09 3.37 16.47
C ALA A 8 -32.90 4.12 15.83
N ILE A 9 -32.01 4.65 16.68
CA ILE A 9 -30.74 5.24 16.25
C ILE A 9 -29.81 4.09 15.82
N LEU A 10 -29.63 3.94 14.51
CA LEU A 10 -28.59 3.10 13.91
C LEU A 10 -27.23 3.76 14.14
N VAL A 11 -26.59 3.42 15.26
CA VAL A 11 -25.17 3.75 15.49
C VAL A 11 -24.35 2.87 14.55
N VAL A 12 -24.09 3.34 13.33
CA VAL A 12 -23.08 2.76 12.44
C VAL A 12 -21.74 2.96 13.14
N ALA A 13 -21.26 1.92 13.80
CA ALA A 13 -19.95 1.91 14.41
C ALA A 13 -18.90 2.11 13.31
N CYS A 14 -18.27 3.29 13.28
CA CYS A 14 -16.98 3.45 12.64
C CYS A 14 -16.01 2.49 13.34
N THR A 15 -15.79 1.30 12.79
CA THR A 15 -14.76 0.39 13.30
C THR A 15 -13.41 0.98 12.86
N PRO A 16 -12.56 1.50 13.76
CA PRO A 16 -11.27 2.09 13.42
C PRO A 16 -10.21 1.02 13.11
N THR A 17 -10.60 -0.25 13.04
CA THR A 17 -9.71 -1.37 12.79
C THR A 17 -9.23 -1.34 11.35
N THR A 18 -8.03 -0.81 11.15
CA THR A 18 -7.27 -0.92 9.89
C THR A 18 -6.54 -2.25 9.84
N THR A 19 -6.43 -2.85 8.65
CA THR A 19 -5.58 -4.02 8.40
C THR A 19 -4.18 -3.63 7.92
N ARG A 20 -3.87 -2.32 7.88
CA ARG A 20 -2.52 -1.83 7.59
C ARG A 20 -1.55 -2.24 8.70
N PRO A 21 -0.28 -2.51 8.35
CA PRO A 21 0.77 -2.57 9.37
C PRO A 21 0.88 -1.23 10.11
N SER A 22 1.19 -1.29 11.40
CA SER A 22 1.31 -0.11 12.27
C SER A 22 2.65 0.63 12.12
N PHE A 23 3.63 0.05 11.44
CA PHE A 23 4.93 0.68 11.20
C PHE A 23 4.88 1.69 10.05
N ALA A 24 5.72 2.72 10.15
CA ALA A 24 5.89 3.69 9.07
C ALA A 24 6.70 3.09 7.90
N PRO A 25 6.48 3.56 6.65
CA PRO A 25 7.33 3.25 5.52
C PRO A 25 8.80 3.62 5.79
N VAL A 26 9.75 2.94 5.13
CA VAL A 26 11.17 3.34 5.22
C VAL A 26 11.39 4.74 4.61
N PRO A 27 12.39 5.51 5.10
CA PRO A 27 12.67 6.85 4.57
C PRO A 27 12.93 6.91 3.05
N GLU A 28 13.45 5.83 2.47
CA GLU A 28 13.77 5.71 1.04
C GLU A 28 12.55 5.36 0.17
N ALA A 29 11.36 5.26 0.76
CA ALA A 29 10.15 4.98 0.02
C ALA A 29 9.89 6.06 -1.06
N LEU A 30 9.35 5.62 -2.19
CA LEU A 30 9.00 6.50 -3.29
C LEU A 30 7.63 7.14 -3.02
N HIS A 31 7.48 8.42 -3.34
CA HIS A 31 6.24 9.15 -3.13
C HIS A 31 5.74 9.82 -4.41
N ALA A 32 4.41 9.85 -4.60
CA ALA A 32 3.77 10.67 -5.63
C ALA A 32 2.30 10.96 -5.29
N VAL A 33 1.74 12.01 -5.89
CA VAL A 33 0.29 12.23 -5.90
C VAL A 33 -0.29 11.70 -7.21
N ILE A 34 -1.15 10.68 -7.12
CA ILE A 34 -1.80 10.01 -8.24
C ILE A 34 -3.23 10.52 -8.37
N ASN A 35 -3.70 10.75 -9.60
CA ASN A 35 -5.01 11.30 -9.90
C ASN A 35 -6.13 10.24 -9.88
N ALA A 36 -6.16 9.45 -8.82
CA ALA A 36 -7.18 8.42 -8.59
C ALA A 36 -7.47 8.29 -7.08
N ARG A 37 -8.62 7.70 -6.74
CA ARG A 37 -8.98 7.39 -5.34
C ARG A 37 -8.10 6.27 -4.79
N PRO A 38 -7.91 6.16 -3.46
CA PRO A 38 -6.99 5.19 -2.88
C PRO A 38 -7.26 3.73 -3.29
N ALA A 39 -8.53 3.32 -3.27
CA ALA A 39 -8.92 1.96 -3.69
C ALA A 39 -8.60 1.68 -5.17
N ASP A 40 -8.77 2.68 -6.05
CA ASP A 40 -8.49 2.54 -7.49
C ASP A 40 -6.98 2.43 -7.73
N VAL A 41 -6.16 3.18 -6.98
CA VAL A 41 -4.69 3.04 -7.01
C VAL A 41 -4.26 1.64 -6.57
N THR A 42 -4.78 1.14 -5.44
CA THR A 42 -4.41 -0.18 -4.91
C THR A 42 -4.84 -1.30 -5.85
N GLN A 43 -6.03 -1.19 -6.45
CA GLN A 43 -6.50 -2.15 -7.45
C GLN A 43 -5.63 -2.14 -8.71
N ALA A 44 -5.30 -0.96 -9.24
CA ALA A 44 -4.42 -0.84 -10.40
C ALA A 44 -3.01 -1.39 -10.10
N ALA A 45 -2.48 -1.15 -8.91
CA ALA A 45 -1.19 -1.70 -8.50
C ALA A 45 -1.20 -3.23 -8.44
N ARG A 46 -2.27 -3.83 -7.90
CA ARG A 46 -2.46 -5.28 -7.91
C ARG A 46 -2.44 -5.85 -9.33
N GLU A 47 -3.19 -5.24 -10.24
CA GLU A 47 -3.25 -5.68 -11.65
C GLU A 47 -1.89 -5.59 -12.34
N LEU A 48 -1.17 -4.48 -12.14
CA LEU A 48 0.17 -4.28 -12.71
C LEU A 48 1.16 -5.32 -12.19
N LEU A 49 1.18 -5.55 -10.87
CA LEU A 49 2.05 -6.57 -10.26
C LEU A 49 1.73 -7.98 -10.75
N GLN A 50 0.45 -8.31 -10.90
CA GLN A 50 0.02 -9.61 -11.42
C GLN A 50 0.42 -9.79 -12.89
N ALA A 51 0.29 -8.76 -13.72
CA ALA A 51 0.75 -8.78 -15.11
C ALA A 51 2.26 -8.99 -15.21
N ASP A 52 3.02 -8.46 -14.24
CA ASP A 52 4.47 -8.64 -14.11
C ASP A 52 4.88 -9.96 -13.42
N THR A 53 3.93 -10.87 -13.18
CA THR A 53 4.16 -12.16 -12.49
C THR A 53 4.67 -12.00 -11.04
N ILE A 54 4.54 -10.81 -10.45
CA ILE A 54 4.84 -10.58 -9.02
C ILE A 54 3.62 -10.97 -8.19
N ARG A 55 3.79 -12.02 -7.38
CA ARG A 55 2.74 -12.48 -6.47
C ARG A 55 2.45 -11.42 -5.42
N VAL A 56 1.18 -11.05 -5.28
CA VAL A 56 0.68 -10.25 -4.16
C VAL A 56 0.45 -11.17 -2.96
N HIS A 57 1.02 -10.84 -1.80
CA HIS A 57 0.83 -11.59 -0.56
C HIS A 57 -0.41 -11.11 0.20
N PHE A 58 -0.60 -9.81 0.24
CA PHE A 58 -1.72 -9.17 0.94
C PHE A 58 -2.21 -7.95 0.17
N VAL A 59 -3.54 -7.78 0.13
CA VAL A 59 -4.17 -6.61 -0.48
C VAL A 59 -5.46 -6.29 0.24
N THR A 60 -5.68 -5.02 0.54
CA THR A 60 -6.90 -4.49 1.12
C THR A 60 -7.27 -3.21 0.36
N LEU A 61 -8.37 -3.25 -0.38
CA LEU A 61 -8.86 -2.06 -1.10
C LEU A 61 -9.48 -1.06 -0.13
N ARG A 62 -10.12 -1.55 0.94
CA ARG A 62 -10.72 -0.72 2.00
C ARG A 62 -9.66 0.14 2.67
N ASP A 63 -8.54 -0.47 3.06
CA ASP A 63 -7.44 0.26 3.69
C ASP A 63 -6.41 0.69 2.65
N ALA A 64 -6.67 0.57 1.35
CA ALA A 64 -5.77 1.01 0.28
C ALA A 64 -4.28 0.65 0.52
N PHE A 65 -4.04 -0.61 0.88
CA PHE A 65 -2.73 -1.17 1.18
C PHE A 65 -2.50 -2.47 0.41
N LEU A 66 -1.27 -2.66 -0.03
CA LEU A 66 -0.82 -3.85 -0.73
C LEU A 66 0.60 -4.22 -0.31
N GLU A 67 0.86 -5.51 -0.20
CA GLU A 67 2.17 -6.09 0.05
C GLU A 67 2.41 -7.27 -0.90
N THR A 68 3.57 -7.30 -1.56
CA THR A 68 3.98 -8.43 -2.38
C THR A 68 4.45 -9.61 -1.52
N ALA A 69 4.44 -10.81 -2.09
CA ALA A 69 5.29 -11.88 -1.59
C ALA A 69 6.77 -11.50 -1.80
N GLU A 70 7.66 -12.28 -1.18
CA GLU A 70 9.09 -12.16 -1.48
C GLU A 70 9.37 -12.56 -2.93
N PHE A 71 10.22 -11.78 -3.59
CA PHE A 71 10.71 -12.03 -4.93
C PHE A 71 12.21 -11.76 -4.99
N ALA A 72 12.88 -12.31 -6.01
CA ALA A 72 14.34 -12.24 -6.13
C ALA A 72 15.07 -12.63 -4.82
N GLY A 73 14.59 -13.69 -4.17
CA GLY A 73 15.12 -14.22 -2.92
C GLY A 73 14.60 -13.53 -1.67
N THR A 74 14.79 -12.21 -1.55
CA THR A 74 14.59 -11.50 -0.26
C THR A 74 13.87 -10.16 -0.38
N HIS A 75 13.51 -9.72 -1.60
CA HIS A 75 12.90 -8.41 -1.82
C HIS A 75 11.39 -8.44 -1.67
N ARG A 76 10.84 -7.34 -1.19
CA ARG A 76 9.40 -7.11 -1.04
C ARG A 76 9.08 -5.66 -1.35
N VAL A 77 7.91 -5.44 -1.96
CA VAL A 77 7.38 -4.10 -2.21
C VAL A 77 6.07 -3.96 -1.44
N ARG A 78 5.86 -2.80 -0.82
CA ARG A 78 4.58 -2.41 -0.22
C ARG A 78 4.12 -1.09 -0.78
N LEU A 79 2.81 -0.94 -0.90
CA LEU A 79 2.15 0.27 -1.35
C LEU A 79 1.11 0.70 -0.32
N TRP A 80 1.16 1.98 0.04
CA TRP A 80 0.08 2.70 0.71
C TRP A 80 -0.47 3.74 -0.25
N ALA A 81 -1.79 3.85 -0.33
CA ALA A 81 -2.45 4.99 -0.94
C ALA A 81 -3.31 5.68 0.12
N ASP A 82 -2.96 6.93 0.42
CA ASP A 82 -3.67 7.77 1.38
C ASP A 82 -4.50 8.81 0.63
N PRO A 83 -5.71 9.15 1.09
CA PRO A 83 -6.45 10.30 0.55
C PRO A 83 -5.59 11.58 0.62
N ASP A 84 -5.56 12.36 -0.45
CA ASP A 84 -4.84 13.64 -0.49
C ASP A 84 -5.82 14.82 -0.63
N VAL A 85 -6.41 14.96 -1.83
CA VAL A 85 -7.56 15.83 -2.12
C VAL A 85 -8.62 15.01 -2.86
N PRO A 86 -9.88 15.48 -3.00
CA PRO A 86 -10.91 14.69 -3.66
C PRO A 86 -10.48 14.17 -5.03
N GLY A 87 -10.60 12.85 -5.22
CA GLY A 87 -10.19 12.16 -6.45
C GLY A 87 -8.68 11.91 -6.61
N LYS A 88 -7.85 12.27 -5.63
CA LYS A 88 -6.40 12.03 -5.65
C LYS A 88 -5.92 11.29 -4.41
N SER A 89 -4.79 10.61 -4.57
CA SER A 89 -4.14 9.85 -3.50
C SER A 89 -2.67 10.16 -3.41
N ARG A 90 -2.17 10.31 -2.18
CA ARG A 90 -0.75 10.29 -1.87
C ARG A 90 -0.30 8.84 -1.79
N VAL A 91 0.51 8.44 -2.76
CA VAL A 91 1.01 7.09 -2.89
C VAL A 91 2.41 7.02 -2.31
N THR A 92 2.63 6.03 -1.45
CA THR A 92 3.94 5.68 -0.90
C THR A 92 4.26 4.24 -1.28
N ILE A 93 5.40 4.02 -1.95
CA ILE A 93 5.86 2.68 -2.35
C ILE A 93 7.21 2.44 -1.71
N GLU A 94 7.26 1.51 -0.77
CA GLU A 94 8.52 1.09 -0.18
C GLU A 94 9.03 -0.20 -0.83
N ALA A 95 10.34 -0.28 -1.01
CA ALA A 95 11.03 -1.50 -1.38
C ALA A 95 12.00 -1.88 -0.26
N VAL A 96 11.85 -3.09 0.27
CA VAL A 96 12.71 -3.61 1.33
C VAL A 96 13.30 -4.94 0.95
N TYR A 97 14.38 -5.32 1.60
CA TYR A 97 14.95 -6.65 1.53
C TYR A 97 15.36 -7.13 2.91
N ARG A 98 15.36 -8.46 3.10
CA ARG A 98 15.80 -9.10 4.34
C ARG A 98 17.19 -9.73 4.16
N PRO A 99 18.28 -9.12 4.66
CA PRO A 99 19.63 -9.66 4.53
C PRO A 99 19.91 -10.85 5.46
N VAL A 100 19.18 -10.98 6.58
CA VAL A 100 19.43 -11.98 7.62
C VAL A 100 18.11 -12.62 8.05
N GLU A 101 18.12 -13.93 8.26
CA GLU A 101 17.02 -14.67 8.87
C GLU A 101 17.33 -14.88 10.36
N ASP A 102 16.55 -14.27 11.24
CA ASP A 102 16.68 -14.39 12.70
C ASP A 102 15.28 -14.58 13.32
N PRO A 103 14.94 -15.80 13.77
CA PRO A 103 13.62 -16.10 14.34
C PRO A 103 13.28 -15.32 15.62
N SER A 104 14.27 -14.70 16.28
CA SER A 104 14.05 -13.95 17.52
C SER A 104 13.55 -12.52 17.30
N ARG A 105 13.62 -12.01 16.06
CA ARG A 105 13.24 -10.65 15.69
C ARG A 105 12.04 -10.65 14.75
N THR A 106 11.28 -9.56 14.76
CA THR A 106 10.17 -9.43 13.81
C THR A 106 10.72 -9.28 12.39
N ARG A 107 9.92 -9.65 11.38
CA ARG A 107 10.33 -9.47 9.98
C ARG A 107 10.70 -8.02 9.68
N ARG A 108 9.94 -7.03 10.20
CA ARG A 108 10.20 -5.61 9.98
C ARG A 108 11.55 -5.18 10.58
N ASP A 109 11.92 -5.70 11.74
CA ASP A 109 13.21 -5.36 12.40
C ASP A 109 14.44 -5.84 11.62
N LEU A 110 14.24 -6.85 10.77
CA LEU A 110 15.27 -7.42 9.91
C LEU A 110 15.27 -6.80 8.51
N GLU A 111 14.25 -6.04 8.14
CA GLU A 111 14.15 -5.41 6.84
C GLU A 111 15.04 -4.17 6.74
N ARG A 112 15.64 -3.98 5.57
CA ARG A 112 16.36 -2.77 5.18
C ARG A 112 15.81 -2.25 3.86
N ALA A 113 15.96 -0.96 3.61
CA ALA A 113 15.63 -0.38 2.32
C ALA A 113 16.41 -1.10 1.21
N SER A 114 15.71 -1.45 0.13
CA SER A 114 16.33 -2.07 -1.04
C SER A 114 17.37 -1.11 -1.65
N PRO A 115 18.63 -1.53 -1.84
CA PRO A 115 19.66 -0.66 -2.39
C PRO A 115 19.32 -0.16 -3.81
N PRO A 116 19.85 1.00 -4.24
CA PRO A 116 19.70 1.47 -5.61
C PRO A 116 20.12 0.41 -6.64
N GLY A 117 19.31 0.21 -7.68
CA GLY A 117 19.58 -0.78 -8.74
C GLY A 117 19.29 -2.23 -8.35
N SER A 118 18.91 -2.51 -7.10
CA SER A 118 18.46 -3.84 -6.71
C SER A 118 17.10 -4.21 -7.32
N PRO A 119 16.75 -5.51 -7.43
CA PRO A 119 15.44 -5.94 -7.93
C PRO A 119 14.26 -5.27 -7.21
N GLY A 120 14.35 -5.11 -5.88
CA GLY A 120 13.31 -4.45 -5.09
C GLY A 120 13.12 -2.99 -5.47
N GLN A 121 14.22 -2.22 -5.53
CA GLN A 121 14.16 -0.79 -5.83
C GLN A 121 13.70 -0.54 -7.27
N LEU A 122 14.21 -1.32 -8.24
CA LEU A 122 13.78 -1.23 -9.64
C LEU A 122 12.29 -1.55 -9.79
N ARG A 123 11.80 -2.58 -9.09
CA ARG A 123 10.38 -2.94 -9.16
C ARG A 123 9.47 -1.85 -8.57
N ALA A 124 9.85 -1.25 -7.45
CA ALA A 124 9.09 -0.13 -6.88
C ALA A 124 9.04 1.07 -7.83
N ALA A 125 10.17 1.41 -8.46
CA ALA A 125 10.24 2.49 -9.44
C ALA A 125 9.37 2.21 -10.68
N GLN A 126 9.43 0.98 -11.21
CA GLN A 126 8.60 0.55 -12.33
C GLN A 126 7.11 0.59 -12.00
N LEU A 127 6.72 0.10 -10.82
CA LEU A 127 5.34 0.15 -10.35
C LEU A 127 4.85 1.60 -10.25
N LEU A 128 5.64 2.49 -9.66
CA LEU A 128 5.27 3.91 -9.55
C LEU A 128 5.10 4.54 -10.93
N ALA A 129 6.04 4.29 -11.85
CA ALA A 129 5.97 4.81 -13.21
C ALA A 129 4.70 4.31 -13.93
N ALA A 130 4.41 3.02 -13.84
CA ALA A 130 3.23 2.41 -14.45
C ALA A 130 1.91 2.99 -13.87
N LEU A 131 1.85 3.24 -12.57
CA LEU A 131 0.70 3.91 -11.94
C LEU A 131 0.53 5.34 -12.46
N LYS A 132 1.61 6.11 -12.57
CA LYS A 132 1.58 7.47 -13.15
C LYS A 132 1.08 7.44 -14.59
N THR A 133 1.52 6.47 -15.39
CA THR A 133 1.05 6.30 -16.78
C THR A 133 -0.42 5.91 -16.85
N LYS A 134 -0.88 4.96 -16.02
CA LYS A 134 -2.24 4.42 -16.06
C LYS A 134 -3.29 5.38 -15.49
N LEU A 135 -2.96 6.11 -14.42
CA LEU A 135 -3.92 6.89 -13.62
C LEU A 135 -3.66 8.39 -13.65
N GLY A 136 -2.54 8.84 -14.24
CA GLY A 136 -2.10 10.22 -14.19
C GLY A 136 -1.52 10.61 -12.82
N ALA A 137 -0.71 11.67 -12.81
CA ALA A 137 -0.08 12.19 -11.62
C ALA A 137 -0.16 13.72 -11.57
N THR A 138 -0.17 14.28 -10.36
CA THR A 138 -0.01 15.72 -10.15
C THR A 138 1.44 15.99 -9.74
N THR A 139 2.07 16.95 -10.42
CA THR A 139 3.36 17.53 -10.03
C THR A 139 3.08 18.89 -9.40
N TYR A 140 3.67 19.15 -8.25
CA TYR A 140 3.68 20.46 -7.59
C TYR A 140 5.06 21.08 -7.71
#